data_AF-A0A1G2KZJ8-F1
#
_entry.id   AF-A0A1G2KZJ8-F1
#
_cell.length_a   1.000
_cell.length_b   1.000
_cell.length_c   1.000
_cell.angle_alpha   90.00
_cell.angle_beta   90.00
_cell.angle_gamma   90.00
#
_symmetry.space_group_name_H-M   'P 1'
#
loop_
_entity.id
_entity.type
_entity.pdbx_description
1 polymer ?
#
loop_
_entity_poly.entity_id
_entity_poly.type
_entity_poly.pdbx_seq_one_letter_code
_entity_poly.pdbx_strand_id
1 'polypeptide(L)'
;MEEEVDNLRLRQTFTKQFNFPWDGFTDPVNFSDSIGFFIFKADPKKEGFTSLFKIYIKNNDLDNAAPLKSIIISASYGKSEKGGVVAASTAWKRGKFWPIDLISEGDFFYDVEKNKFYLDRNRAGEISGSRVLQIVDQWHIKPTKKFAGLWLRIKLLWFHMVLTSAFRFLFWLFAWLQYFISGESVHIYAGEEEWQRHAESKVLHVSKEKPINIFGYEVQQWIAVLYCMLYLIAYILFYRSSYRPSVLIGIFKNNFLTLAYVIFSLGLANTILPSLLKPTKTINQQLLKILQHRYGRYAFKQIKI
;
A
#
# COMPACT_ATOMS: atom_id res chain seq x y z
N MET A 1 35.95 -15.41 15.31
CA MET A 1 36.25 -14.92 16.67
C MET A 1 36.71 -13.46 16.62
N GLU A 2 37.73 -13.11 15.82
CA GLU A 2 38.21 -11.72 15.65
C GLU A 2 37.14 -10.79 15.04
N GLU A 3 36.45 -11.24 13.99
CA GLU A 3 35.34 -10.52 13.34
C GLU A 3 34.12 -10.29 14.26
N GLU A 4 33.88 -11.20 15.20
CA GLU A 4 32.78 -11.11 16.16
C GLU A 4 33.08 -10.06 17.24
N VAL A 5 34.34 -9.98 17.67
CA VAL A 5 34.83 -8.98 18.63
C VAL A 5 34.83 -7.57 18.02
N ASP A 6 35.26 -7.43 16.77
CA ASP A 6 35.27 -6.13 16.07
C ASP A 6 33.85 -5.61 15.82
N ASN A 7 32.91 -6.49 15.45
CA ASN A 7 31.51 -6.12 15.32
C ASN A 7 30.90 -5.69 16.66
N LEU A 8 31.25 -6.37 17.75
CA LEU A 8 30.76 -6.03 19.10
C LEU A 8 31.30 -4.68 19.57
N ARG A 9 32.57 -4.37 19.26
CA ARG A 9 33.20 -3.07 19.52
C ARG A 9 32.56 -1.96 18.67
N LEU A 10 32.30 -2.22 17.39
CA LEU A 10 31.64 -1.27 16.50
C LEU A 10 30.22 -0.95 16.98
N ARG A 11 29.46 -1.96 17.40
CA ARG A 11 28.12 -1.80 17.99
C ARG A 11 28.14 -0.88 19.21
N GLN A 12 29.05 -1.14 20.14
CA GLN A 12 29.16 -0.31 21.35
C GLN A 12 29.58 1.12 21.01
N THR A 13 30.51 1.30 20.06
CA THR A 13 31.00 2.62 19.67
C THR A 13 29.91 3.42 18.96
N PHE A 14 29.18 2.80 18.04
CA PHE A 14 28.07 3.41 17.30
C PHE A 14 27.00 3.95 18.24
N THR A 15 26.51 3.13 19.19
CA THR A 15 25.44 3.53 20.12
C THR A 15 25.91 4.60 21.11
N LYS A 16 27.16 4.54 21.58
CA LYS A 16 27.71 5.52 22.54
C LYS A 16 27.71 6.95 22.00
N GLN A 17 27.86 7.16 20.69
CA GLN A 17 27.87 8.48 20.05
C GLN A 17 26.55 9.27 20.19
N PHE A 18 25.46 8.61 20.64
CA PHE A 18 24.16 9.24 20.82
C PHE A 18 23.94 9.82 22.23
N ASN A 19 24.82 9.51 23.20
CA ASN A 19 24.81 10.07 24.57
C ASN A 19 23.45 9.98 25.29
N PHE A 20 22.92 8.76 25.46
CA PHE A 20 21.70 8.50 26.24
C PHE A 20 21.96 8.42 27.77
N PRO A 21 20.93 8.61 28.62
CA PRO A 21 19.57 9.06 28.30
C PRO A 21 19.49 10.58 28.07
N TRP A 22 18.61 10.99 27.15
CA TRP A 22 18.47 12.40 26.75
C TRP A 22 17.03 12.70 26.30
N ASP A 23 16.53 13.92 26.54
CA ASP A 23 15.25 14.46 26.01
C ASP A 23 14.02 13.53 26.06
N GLY A 24 13.86 12.78 27.15
CA GLY A 24 12.73 11.84 27.35
C GLY A 24 12.83 10.54 26.55
N PHE A 25 13.97 10.27 25.90
CA PHE A 25 14.28 8.97 25.32
C PHE A 25 14.73 7.97 26.39
N THR A 26 14.33 6.71 26.24
CA THR A 26 14.82 5.59 27.05
C THR A 26 16.27 5.25 26.71
N ASP A 27 16.90 4.42 27.54
CA ASP A 27 18.18 3.80 27.20
C ASP A 27 18.08 2.96 25.91
N PRO A 28 19.16 2.91 25.11
CA PRO A 28 19.17 2.17 23.86
C PRO A 28 19.26 0.67 24.11
N VAL A 29 18.42 -0.09 23.40
CA VAL A 29 18.51 -1.53 23.33
C VAL A 29 19.17 -1.91 22.01
N ASN A 30 20.38 -2.44 22.07
CA ASN A 30 21.13 -2.84 20.88
C ASN A 30 20.48 -4.06 20.22
N PHE A 31 20.56 -4.13 18.89
CA PHE A 31 20.14 -5.33 18.17
C PHE A 31 21.11 -6.50 18.42
N SER A 32 20.58 -7.71 18.51
CA SER A 32 21.39 -8.93 18.64
C SER A 32 22.15 -9.24 17.35
N ASP A 33 21.54 -8.96 16.20
CA ASP A 33 21.99 -9.50 14.91
C ASP A 33 22.49 -8.42 13.93
N SER A 34 22.51 -7.15 14.36
CA SER A 34 22.92 -6.03 13.49
C SER A 34 23.58 -4.90 14.27
N ILE A 35 24.20 -3.96 13.54
CA ILE A 35 24.80 -2.77 14.11
C ILE A 35 23.76 -1.67 14.18
N GLY A 36 23.22 -1.48 15.37
CA GLY A 36 22.20 -0.50 15.64
C GLY A 36 21.47 -0.75 16.95
N PHE A 37 20.48 0.09 17.21
CA PHE A 37 19.69 0.04 18.42
C PHE A 37 18.27 0.54 18.18
N PHE A 38 17.42 0.31 19.17
CA PHE A 38 16.13 0.96 19.28
C PHE A 38 15.96 1.67 20.61
N ILE A 39 15.15 2.73 20.58
CA ILE A 39 14.81 3.57 21.73
C ILE A 39 13.34 3.94 21.67
N PHE A 40 12.79 4.29 22.83
CA PHE A 40 11.42 4.76 22.97
C PHE A 40 11.37 6.19 23.49
N LYS A 41 10.35 6.94 23.07
CA LYS A 41 10.00 8.25 23.64
C LYS A 41 8.50 8.26 23.91
N ALA A 42 8.11 8.39 25.17
CA ALA A 42 6.70 8.48 25.55
C ALA A 42 6.09 9.80 25.04
N ASP A 43 4.82 9.77 24.63
CA ASP A 43 4.10 10.98 24.25
C ASP A 43 3.65 11.75 25.50
N PRO A 44 4.16 12.98 25.75
CA PRO A 44 3.76 13.74 26.93
C PRO A 44 2.28 14.17 26.90
N LYS A 45 1.61 14.11 25.74
CA LYS A 45 0.21 14.53 25.57
C LYS A 45 -0.78 13.37 25.60
N LYS A 46 -0.32 12.11 25.50
CA LYS A 46 -1.18 10.93 25.42
C LYS A 46 -0.59 9.76 26.18
N GLU A 47 -1.19 9.48 27.34
CA GLU A 47 -0.83 8.34 28.17
C GLU A 47 -0.97 7.01 27.40
N GLY A 48 0.04 6.14 27.54
CA GLY A 48 0.09 4.84 26.86
C GLY A 48 0.46 4.89 25.38
N PHE A 49 0.82 6.05 24.83
CA PHE A 49 1.36 6.19 23.47
C PHE A 49 2.86 6.50 23.48
N THR A 50 3.58 5.89 22.55
CA THR A 50 5.04 5.96 22.47
C THR A 50 5.50 5.97 21.02
N SER A 51 6.56 6.74 20.76
CA SER A 51 7.35 6.68 19.53
C SER A 51 8.50 5.68 19.70
N LEU A 52 8.62 4.73 18.78
CA LEU A 52 9.74 3.80 18.66
C LEU A 52 10.66 4.28 17.54
N PHE A 53 11.92 4.50 17.86
CA PHE A 53 12.95 4.82 16.88
C PHE A 53 13.92 3.65 16.77
N LYS A 54 14.29 3.29 15.53
CA LYS A 54 15.30 2.29 15.22
C LYS A 54 16.33 2.91 14.31
N ILE A 55 17.59 2.80 14.68
CA ILE A 55 18.72 3.35 13.94
C ILE A 55 19.72 2.21 13.77
N TYR A 56 20.02 1.85 12.51
CA TYR A 56 20.92 0.73 12.22
C TYR A 56 21.58 0.83 10.85
N ILE A 57 22.61 0.02 10.66
CA ILE A 57 23.29 -0.23 9.39
C ILE A 57 22.89 -1.63 8.92
N LYS A 58 22.60 -1.82 7.64
CA LYS A 58 22.32 -3.15 7.07
C LYS A 58 23.56 -4.03 7.15
N ASN A 59 23.38 -5.31 7.47
CA ASN A 59 24.50 -6.27 7.50
C ASN A 59 25.23 -6.32 6.15
N ASN A 60 24.50 -6.39 5.04
CA ASN A 60 25.08 -6.35 3.69
C ASN A 60 25.92 -5.09 3.41
N ASP A 61 25.63 -3.97 4.08
CA ASP A 61 26.42 -2.75 3.93
C ASP A 61 27.72 -2.82 4.73
N LEU A 62 27.77 -3.60 5.81
CA LEU A 62 28.99 -3.82 6.60
C LEU A 62 30.02 -4.62 5.82
N ASP A 63 29.57 -5.66 5.10
CA ASP A 63 30.41 -6.55 4.30
C ASP A 63 31.09 -5.82 3.11
N ASN A 64 30.57 -4.64 2.72
CA ASN A 64 31.19 -3.81 1.69
C ASN A 64 32.49 -3.17 2.19
N ALA A 65 33.56 -3.19 1.39
CA ALA A 65 34.85 -2.59 1.77
C ALA A 65 34.81 -1.05 1.97
N ALA A 66 33.73 -0.38 1.56
CA ALA A 66 33.60 1.07 1.72
C ALA A 66 33.44 1.45 3.21
N PRO A 67 34.22 2.42 3.73
CA PRO A 67 34.17 2.81 5.15
C PRO A 67 32.92 3.63 5.50
N LEU A 68 32.30 4.29 4.51
CA LEU A 68 31.09 5.08 4.69
C LEU A 68 29.85 4.19 4.48
N LYS A 69 29.04 4.04 5.52
CA LYS A 69 27.84 3.19 5.56
C LYS A 69 26.58 4.05 5.60
N SER A 70 25.55 3.64 4.85
CA SER A 70 24.23 4.26 4.94
C SER A 70 23.55 3.87 6.25
N ILE A 71 22.96 4.84 6.93
CA ILE A 71 22.18 4.59 8.13
C ILE A 71 20.71 4.49 7.74
N ILE A 72 20.06 3.46 8.25
CA ILE A 72 18.62 3.29 8.14
C ILE A 72 17.97 3.72 9.44
N ILE A 73 17.02 4.63 9.30
CA ILE A 73 16.28 5.16 10.42
C ILE A 73 14.80 4.89 10.20
N SER A 74 14.17 4.21 11.14
CA SER A 74 12.72 4.06 11.17
C SER A 74 12.15 4.63 12.46
N ALA A 75 11.06 5.38 12.35
CA ALA A 75 10.31 5.92 13.48
C ALA A 75 8.85 5.49 13.34
N SER A 76 8.26 4.95 14.40
CA SER A 76 6.87 4.49 14.41
C SER A 76 6.15 4.96 15.65
N TYR A 77 4.89 5.37 15.53
CA TYR A 77 4.08 5.85 16.65
C TYR A 77 2.85 5.00 16.90
N GLY A 78 2.58 4.66 18.15
CA GLY A 78 1.43 3.81 18.48
C GLY A 78 1.24 3.60 19.96
N LYS A 79 0.36 2.65 20.30
CA LYS A 79 0.09 2.27 21.69
C LYS A 79 1.25 1.42 22.19
N SER A 80 1.75 1.74 23.38
CA SER A 80 2.77 0.94 24.05
C SER A 80 2.12 -0.34 24.60
N GLU A 81 2.61 -1.49 24.14
CA GLU A 81 2.18 -2.81 24.61
C GLU A 81 3.40 -3.64 25.05
N LYS A 82 3.17 -4.70 25.85
CA LYS A 82 4.24 -5.61 26.26
C LYS A 82 4.83 -6.29 25.02
N GLY A 83 6.00 -5.83 24.58
CA GLY A 83 6.69 -6.32 23.37
C GLY A 83 6.89 -5.30 22.26
N GLY A 84 6.42 -4.05 22.41
CA GLY A 84 6.75 -2.97 21.46
C GLY A 84 5.67 -1.91 21.30
N VAL A 85 5.65 -1.29 20.12
CA VAL A 85 4.66 -0.28 19.74
C VAL A 85 3.73 -0.89 18.71
N VAL A 86 2.45 -1.01 19.05
CA VAL A 86 1.42 -1.46 18.11
C VAL A 86 0.81 -0.23 17.46
N ALA A 87 0.89 -0.18 16.13
CA ALA A 87 0.18 0.82 15.34
C ALA A 87 -1.31 0.69 15.66
N ALA A 88 -1.89 1.73 16.27
CA ALA A 88 -3.31 1.71 16.55
C ALA A 88 -4.05 1.70 15.21
N SER A 89 -4.80 0.64 14.90
CA SER A 89 -5.62 0.50 13.68
C SER A 89 -6.60 1.67 13.49
N THR A 90 -6.88 2.40 14.56
CA THR A 90 -7.73 3.60 14.59
C THR A 90 -6.98 4.93 14.45
N ALA A 91 -5.64 4.94 14.45
CA ALA A 91 -4.82 6.15 14.31
C ALA A 91 -4.97 6.81 12.93
N TRP A 92 -5.17 6.03 11.87
CA TRP A 92 -5.42 6.55 10.51
C TRP A 92 -6.67 7.41 10.40
N LYS A 93 -7.68 7.17 11.25
CA LYS A 93 -8.92 7.98 11.27
C LYS A 93 -8.77 9.29 12.04
N ARG A 94 -7.63 9.57 12.70
CA ARG A 94 -7.51 10.68 13.67
C ARG A 94 -6.43 11.73 13.34
N GLY A 95 -6.37 12.22 12.10
CA GLY A 95 -6.13 13.65 11.85
C GLY A 95 -4.67 14.15 11.70
N LYS A 96 -4.58 15.38 11.17
CA LYS A 96 -3.38 16.12 10.67
C LYS A 96 -2.24 16.36 11.70
N PHE A 97 -2.43 15.97 12.96
CA PHE A 97 -1.59 16.32 14.12
C PHE A 97 -0.89 15.13 14.79
N TRP A 98 -1.00 13.92 14.24
CA TRP A 98 -0.27 12.76 14.75
C TRP A 98 1.15 12.69 14.18
N PRO A 99 2.12 12.14 14.94
CA PRO A 99 3.43 11.82 14.41
C PRO A 99 3.32 10.94 13.16
N ILE A 100 4.25 11.11 12.22
CA ILE A 100 4.27 10.35 10.96
C ILE A 100 5.26 9.21 11.07
N ASP A 101 4.84 8.00 10.73
CA ASP A 101 5.77 6.89 10.58
C ASP A 101 6.76 7.18 9.45
N LEU A 102 8.05 7.08 9.77
CA LEU A 102 9.14 7.46 8.88
C LEU A 102 10.05 6.29 8.64
N ILE A 103 10.49 6.13 7.39
CA ILE A 103 11.60 5.26 7.00
C ILE A 103 12.52 6.10 6.13
N SER A 104 13.72 6.37 6.63
CA SER A 104 14.77 7.11 5.96
C SER A 104 15.92 6.14 5.68
N GLU A 105 16.35 6.12 4.43
CA GLU A 105 17.49 5.33 3.95
C GLU A 105 18.31 6.23 3.02
N GLY A 106 19.58 6.44 3.36
CA GLY A 106 20.49 7.27 2.57
C GLY A 106 20.44 8.78 2.86
N ASP A 107 19.69 9.23 3.87
CA ASP A 107 19.75 10.63 4.33
C ASP A 107 20.86 10.90 5.35
N PHE A 108 21.40 9.84 5.98
CA PHE A 108 22.47 9.92 6.95
C PHE A 108 23.50 8.81 6.71
N PHE A 109 24.76 9.13 6.98
CA PHE A 109 25.88 8.21 6.77
C PHE A 109 26.75 8.11 8.02
N TYR A 110 27.30 6.92 8.26
CA TYR A 110 28.26 6.65 9.34
C TYR A 110 29.60 6.22 8.73
N ASP A 111 30.68 6.91 9.08
CA ASP A 111 32.04 6.49 8.72
C ASP A 111 32.60 5.60 9.84
N VAL A 112 32.80 4.33 9.51
CA VAL A 112 33.23 3.27 10.44
C VAL A 112 34.68 3.47 10.91
N GLU A 113 35.55 4.00 10.05
CA GLU A 113 36.95 4.25 10.41
C GLU A 113 37.09 5.47 11.32
N LYS A 114 36.36 6.55 10.99
CA LYS A 114 36.44 7.82 11.71
C LYS A 114 35.49 7.90 12.91
N ASN A 115 34.56 6.97 13.05
CA ASN A 115 33.49 6.96 14.04
C ASN A 115 32.67 8.26 14.05
N LYS A 116 32.27 8.75 12.87
CA LYS A 116 31.59 10.04 12.67
C LYS A 116 30.34 9.92 11.81
N PHE A 117 29.35 10.76 12.08
CA PHE A 117 28.11 10.84 11.30
C PHE A 117 28.17 12.00 10.31
N TYR A 118 27.50 11.84 9.16
CA TYR A 118 27.41 12.84 8.09
C TYR A 118 25.98 12.95 7.55
N LEU A 119 25.62 14.15 7.09
CA LEU A 119 24.32 14.46 6.45
C LEU A 119 24.27 14.12 4.96
N ASP A 120 25.41 13.91 4.31
CA ASP A 120 25.49 13.63 2.88
C ASP A 120 26.59 12.58 2.61
N ARG A 121 26.43 11.84 1.52
CA ARG A 121 27.35 10.83 1.02
C ARG A 121 28.73 11.41 0.71
N ASN A 122 28.80 12.70 0.38
CA ASN A 122 30.04 13.42 0.11
C ASN A 122 30.83 13.77 1.37
N ARG A 123 30.41 13.29 2.56
CA ARG A 123 30.99 13.66 3.87
C ARG A 123 30.91 15.16 4.18
N ALA A 124 30.05 15.89 3.49
CA ALA A 124 29.75 17.28 3.79
C ALA A 124 28.82 17.37 5.00
N GLY A 125 29.18 18.17 6.00
CA GLY A 125 28.38 18.37 7.21
C GLY A 125 28.47 17.21 8.20
N GLU A 126 29.60 17.12 8.92
CA GLU A 126 29.74 16.26 10.09
C GLU A 126 28.69 16.62 11.14
N ILE A 127 28.11 15.60 11.76
CA ILE A 127 27.02 15.74 12.72
C ILE A 127 27.21 14.77 13.89
N SER A 128 26.69 15.10 15.07
CA SER A 128 26.70 14.18 16.21
C SER A 128 25.55 13.17 16.11
N GLY A 129 25.70 11.99 16.73
CA GLY A 129 24.61 11.00 16.81
C GLY A 129 23.35 11.57 17.47
N SER A 130 23.51 12.33 18.56
CA SER A 130 22.41 13.03 19.23
C SER A 130 21.65 14.00 18.29
N ARG A 131 22.37 14.66 17.39
CA ARG A 131 21.76 15.58 16.41
C ARG A 131 21.07 14.84 15.27
N VAL A 132 21.57 13.67 14.84
CA VAL A 132 20.83 12.76 13.94
C VAL A 132 19.48 12.42 14.55
N LEU A 133 19.47 11.97 15.81
CA LEU A 133 18.24 11.62 16.50
C LEU A 133 17.29 12.81 16.65
N GLN A 134 17.81 14.00 16.98
CA GLN A 134 17.00 15.21 17.08
C GLN A 134 16.31 15.58 15.76
N ILE A 135 17.01 15.43 14.63
CA ILE A 135 16.44 15.70 13.30
C ILE A 135 15.31 14.71 13.00
N VAL A 136 15.54 13.43 13.28
CA VAL A 136 14.55 12.36 13.09
C VAL A 136 13.33 12.57 13.98
N ASP A 137 13.54 12.92 15.25
CA ASP A 137 12.48 13.25 16.21
C ASP A 137 11.64 14.44 15.71
N GLN A 138 12.28 15.48 15.17
CA GLN A 138 11.58 16.60 14.57
C GLN A 138 10.77 16.21 13.33
N TRP A 139 11.31 15.34 12.46
CA TRP A 139 10.59 14.83 11.30
C TRP A 139 9.39 13.96 11.71
N HIS A 140 9.53 13.22 12.80
CA HIS A 140 8.49 12.34 13.34
C HIS A 140 7.40 13.12 14.09
N ILE A 141 7.76 14.00 15.04
CA ILE A 141 6.84 14.67 15.97
C ILE A 141 6.15 15.92 15.39
N LYS A 142 6.84 16.74 14.58
CA LYS A 142 6.29 18.06 14.18
C LYS A 142 5.66 18.04 12.79
N PRO A 143 4.38 18.47 12.64
CA PRO A 143 3.78 18.76 11.34
C PRO A 143 4.35 19.99 10.60
N THR A 144 5.52 20.53 10.97
CA THR A 144 5.96 21.90 10.64
C THR A 144 7.50 21.96 10.66
N LYS A 145 8.30 22.48 9.70
CA LYS A 145 8.18 23.45 8.60
C LYS A 145 9.31 23.15 7.60
N LYS A 146 8.99 22.86 6.33
CA LYS A 146 9.81 23.01 5.10
C LYS A 146 9.06 22.27 3.98
N PHE A 147 9.06 22.80 2.76
CA PHE A 147 8.36 22.26 1.58
C PHE A 147 8.56 20.74 1.40
N ALA A 148 9.70 20.19 1.83
CA ALA A 148 10.01 18.75 1.80
C ALA A 148 9.02 17.86 2.60
N GLY A 149 8.58 18.28 3.80
CA GLY A 149 7.63 17.50 4.61
C GLY A 149 6.20 17.56 4.07
N LEU A 150 5.83 18.68 3.44
CA LEU A 150 4.57 18.81 2.70
C LEU A 150 4.61 17.94 1.44
N TRP A 151 5.73 17.92 0.71
CA TRP A 151 5.93 17.06 -0.46
C TRP A 151 5.84 15.58 -0.08
N LEU A 152 6.48 15.14 1.01
CA LEU A 152 6.37 13.77 1.49
C LEU A 152 4.93 13.43 1.87
N ARG A 153 4.21 14.33 2.56
CA ARG A 153 2.78 14.15 2.88
C ARG A 153 1.92 14.12 1.62
N ILE A 154 2.12 15.01 0.66
CA ILE A 154 1.37 15.01 -0.61
C ILE A 154 1.68 13.72 -1.38
N LYS A 155 2.95 13.31 -1.45
CA LYS A 155 3.35 12.05 -2.10
C LYS A 155 2.72 10.85 -1.41
N LEU A 156 2.78 10.77 -0.09
CA LEU A 156 2.16 9.70 0.71
C LEU A 156 0.64 9.72 0.59
N LEU A 157 0.02 10.90 0.63
CA LEU A 157 -1.44 11.09 0.61
C LEU A 157 -2.00 10.94 -0.81
N TRP A 158 -1.24 11.28 -1.85
CA TRP A 158 -1.55 10.98 -3.25
C TRP A 158 -1.39 9.49 -3.52
N PHE A 159 -0.29 8.88 -3.07
CA PHE A 159 -0.09 7.44 -3.20
C PHE A 159 -1.13 6.65 -2.40
N HIS A 160 -1.49 7.06 -1.18
CA HIS A 160 -2.55 6.39 -0.42
C HIS A 160 -3.95 6.74 -0.91
N MET A 161 -4.33 8.00 -1.06
CA MET A 161 -5.71 8.33 -1.45
C MET A 161 -5.95 8.02 -2.92
N VAL A 162 -5.09 8.47 -3.84
CA VAL A 162 -5.34 8.31 -5.27
C VAL A 162 -5.09 6.87 -5.70
N LEU A 163 -3.95 6.27 -5.35
CA LEU A 163 -3.67 4.91 -5.79
C LEU A 163 -4.59 3.89 -5.11
N THR A 164 -4.79 3.98 -3.79
CA THR A 164 -5.69 3.04 -3.09
C THR A 164 -7.15 3.27 -3.50
N SER A 165 -7.59 4.51 -3.73
CA SER A 165 -8.96 4.75 -4.26
C SER A 165 -9.09 4.31 -5.70
N ALA A 166 -8.07 4.48 -6.54
CA ALA A 166 -8.07 3.99 -7.92
C ALA A 166 -8.14 2.46 -7.94
N PHE A 167 -7.35 1.78 -7.11
CA PHE A 167 -7.43 0.32 -6.95
C PHE A 167 -8.79 -0.10 -6.40
N ARG A 168 -9.32 0.58 -5.38
CA ARG A 168 -10.65 0.28 -4.83
C ARG A 168 -11.75 0.47 -5.87
N PHE A 169 -11.66 1.53 -6.67
CA PHE A 169 -12.57 1.80 -7.78
C PHE A 169 -12.46 0.74 -8.87
N LEU A 170 -11.25 0.37 -9.29
CA LEU A 170 -11.00 -0.74 -10.22
C LEU A 170 -11.61 -2.04 -9.70
N PHE A 171 -11.42 -2.35 -8.41
CA PHE A 171 -12.03 -3.53 -7.78
C PHE A 171 -13.55 -3.45 -7.80
N TRP A 172 -14.13 -2.31 -7.43
CA TRP A 172 -15.58 -2.08 -7.52
C TRP A 172 -16.10 -2.25 -8.94
N LEU A 173 -15.38 -1.73 -9.92
CA LEU A 173 -15.71 -1.86 -11.34
C LEU A 173 -15.66 -3.33 -11.79
N PHE A 174 -14.64 -4.08 -11.37
CA PHE A 174 -14.55 -5.53 -11.68
C PHE A 174 -15.64 -6.35 -10.99
N ALA A 175 -15.95 -6.08 -9.73
CA ALA A 175 -17.06 -6.77 -9.05
C ALA A 175 -18.42 -6.40 -9.66
N TRP A 176 -18.60 -5.15 -10.06
CA TRP A 176 -19.78 -4.71 -10.79
C TRP A 176 -19.88 -5.41 -12.15
N LEU A 177 -18.81 -5.44 -12.95
CA LEU A 177 -18.76 -6.18 -14.22
C LEU A 177 -19.05 -7.68 -14.01
N GLN A 178 -18.47 -8.28 -12.98
CA GLN A 178 -18.71 -9.68 -12.66
C GLN A 178 -20.17 -9.93 -12.28
N TYR A 179 -20.78 -9.07 -11.46
CA TYR A 179 -22.21 -9.14 -11.15
C TYR A 179 -23.07 -9.10 -12.42
N PHE A 180 -22.77 -8.21 -13.37
CA PHE A 180 -23.50 -8.13 -14.64
C PHE A 180 -23.29 -9.33 -15.58
N ILE A 181 -22.25 -10.12 -15.38
CA ILE A 181 -21.92 -11.25 -16.25
C ILE A 181 -22.37 -12.57 -15.66
N SER A 182 -22.18 -12.78 -14.35
CA SER A 182 -22.54 -14.04 -13.69
C SER A 182 -23.86 -13.95 -12.92
N GLY A 183 -24.41 -12.76 -12.69
CA GLY A 183 -25.54 -12.55 -11.77
C GLY A 183 -25.15 -12.74 -10.30
N GLU A 184 -23.87 -12.93 -9.99
CA GLU A 184 -23.40 -13.21 -8.62
C GLU A 184 -22.91 -11.92 -7.96
N SER A 185 -23.45 -11.59 -6.77
CA SER A 185 -22.95 -10.48 -5.98
C SER A 185 -21.59 -10.83 -5.37
N VAL A 186 -20.53 -10.23 -5.89
CA VAL A 186 -19.19 -10.37 -5.31
C VAL A 186 -19.02 -9.33 -4.21
N HIS A 187 -19.01 -9.78 -2.96
CA HIS A 187 -18.67 -8.91 -1.84
C HIS A 187 -17.16 -8.64 -1.83
N ILE A 188 -16.78 -7.37 -2.01
CA ILE A 188 -15.40 -6.91 -1.87
C ILE A 188 -15.17 -6.53 -0.40
N TYR A 189 -14.31 -7.28 0.29
CA TYR A 189 -13.90 -6.97 1.65
C TYR A 189 -12.62 -6.14 1.61
N ALA A 190 -12.66 -4.93 2.17
CA ALA A 190 -11.53 -4.00 2.20
C ALA A 190 -10.79 -4.13 3.54
N GLY A 191 -10.47 -5.35 3.96
CA GLY A 191 -9.76 -5.60 5.21
C GLY A 191 -9.84 -7.05 5.67
N GLU A 192 -8.79 -7.51 6.36
CA GLU A 192 -8.67 -8.89 6.86
C GLU A 192 -9.72 -9.19 7.96
N GLU A 193 -10.04 -8.20 8.80
CA GLU A 193 -11.10 -8.30 9.81
C GLU A 193 -12.52 -8.37 9.21
N GLU A 194 -12.80 -7.61 8.14
CA GLU A 194 -14.09 -7.67 7.43
C GLU A 194 -14.26 -8.99 6.67
N TRP A 195 -13.17 -9.52 6.11
CA TRP A 195 -13.16 -10.82 5.43
C TRP A 195 -13.41 -11.97 6.40
N GLN A 196 -12.75 -11.98 7.57
CA GLN A 196 -12.92 -13.03 8.58
C GLN A 196 -14.34 -13.06 9.16
N ARG A 197 -14.95 -11.90 9.46
CA ARG A 197 -16.33 -11.84 9.97
C ARG A 197 -17.38 -12.32 8.98
N HIS A 198 -17.12 -12.19 7.68
CA HIS A 198 -18.07 -12.58 6.64
C HIS A 198 -17.79 -13.95 6.03
N ALA A 199 -16.57 -14.49 6.12
CA ALA A 199 -16.27 -15.86 5.70
C ALA A 199 -17.11 -16.90 6.48
N GLU A 200 -17.53 -16.57 7.70
CA GLU A 200 -18.41 -17.39 8.53
C GLU A 200 -19.91 -17.19 8.20
N SER A 201 -20.27 -16.11 7.48
CA SER A 201 -21.66 -15.77 7.19
C SER A 201 -21.96 -15.84 5.69
N LYS A 202 -22.73 -16.85 5.29
CA LYS A 202 -23.42 -17.02 4.00
C LYS A 202 -22.56 -17.45 2.80
N VAL A 203 -22.57 -18.76 2.58
CA VAL A 203 -22.72 -19.32 1.24
C VAL A 203 -24.05 -18.82 0.68
N LEU A 204 -24.03 -17.75 -0.11
CA LEU A 204 -25.21 -17.21 -0.78
C LEU A 204 -25.75 -18.27 -1.74
N HIS A 205 -27.01 -18.66 -1.54
CA HIS A 205 -27.78 -19.44 -2.49
C HIS A 205 -27.77 -18.71 -3.84
N VAL A 206 -27.09 -19.31 -4.81
CA VAL A 206 -27.10 -18.88 -6.20
C VAL A 206 -28.50 -19.14 -6.74
N SER A 207 -29.34 -18.10 -6.79
CA SER A 207 -30.54 -18.15 -7.59
C SER A 207 -30.09 -18.17 -9.05
N LYS A 208 -30.15 -19.34 -9.70
CA LYS A 208 -29.94 -19.44 -11.15
C LYS A 208 -31.00 -18.56 -11.83
N GLU A 209 -30.58 -17.38 -12.28
CA GLU A 209 -31.47 -16.48 -12.99
C GLU A 209 -31.93 -17.11 -14.31
N LYS A 210 -33.18 -16.81 -14.69
CA LYS A 210 -33.80 -17.37 -15.89
C LYS A 210 -33.23 -16.68 -17.13
N PRO A 211 -32.88 -17.43 -18.19
CA PRO A 211 -32.51 -16.84 -19.47
C PRO A 211 -33.70 -16.09 -20.08
N ILE A 212 -33.41 -15.03 -20.82
CA ILE A 212 -34.37 -14.30 -21.64
C ILE A 212 -34.21 -14.77 -23.08
N ASN A 213 -35.32 -14.99 -23.77
CA ASN A 213 -35.33 -15.30 -25.19
C ASN A 213 -35.39 -14.00 -26.01
N ILE A 214 -34.36 -13.74 -26.80
CA ILE A 214 -34.28 -12.61 -27.73
C ILE A 214 -34.19 -13.20 -29.14
N PHE A 215 -35.28 -13.10 -29.93
CA PHE A 215 -35.36 -13.60 -31.31
C PHE A 215 -34.95 -15.07 -31.48
N GLY A 216 -35.31 -15.94 -30.53
CA GLY A 216 -34.97 -17.36 -30.54
C GLY A 216 -33.63 -17.71 -29.90
N TYR A 217 -32.84 -16.70 -29.49
CA TYR A 217 -31.56 -16.90 -28.79
C TYR A 217 -31.72 -16.69 -27.29
N GLU A 218 -31.33 -17.69 -26.49
CA GLU A 218 -31.37 -17.64 -25.03
C GLU A 218 -30.12 -16.95 -24.47
N VAL A 219 -30.33 -15.85 -23.74
CA VAL A 219 -29.25 -15.03 -23.15
C VAL A 219 -29.53 -14.77 -21.69
N GLN A 220 -28.48 -14.72 -20.87
CA GLN A 220 -28.61 -14.31 -19.47
C GLN A 220 -29.07 -12.84 -19.39
N GLN A 221 -30.05 -12.56 -18.53
CA GLN A 221 -30.69 -11.27 -18.41
C GLN A 221 -29.68 -10.12 -18.24
N TRP A 222 -28.71 -10.26 -17.33
CA TRP A 222 -27.73 -9.21 -17.08
C TRP A 222 -26.72 -9.01 -18.19
N ILE A 223 -26.39 -10.05 -18.95
CA ILE A 223 -25.53 -9.91 -20.14
C ILE A 223 -26.23 -9.07 -21.20
N ALA A 224 -27.53 -9.29 -21.41
CA ALA A 224 -28.32 -8.46 -22.32
C ALA A 224 -28.38 -7.00 -21.85
N VAL A 225 -28.58 -6.76 -20.55
CA VAL A 225 -28.58 -5.41 -19.98
C VAL A 225 -27.21 -4.73 -20.16
N LEU A 226 -26.11 -5.42 -19.83
CA LEU A 226 -24.75 -4.90 -19.99
C LEU A 226 -24.45 -4.58 -21.46
N TYR A 227 -24.83 -5.47 -22.38
CA TYR A 227 -24.71 -5.25 -23.81
C TYR A 227 -25.44 -3.96 -24.24
N CYS A 228 -26.70 -3.77 -23.83
CA CYS A 228 -27.43 -2.54 -24.13
C CYS A 228 -26.76 -1.29 -23.55
N MET A 229 -26.25 -1.35 -22.32
CA MET A 229 -25.53 -0.22 -21.71
C MET A 229 -24.25 0.12 -22.49
N LEU A 230 -23.47 -0.87 -22.90
CA LEU A 230 -22.23 -0.65 -23.66
C LEU A 230 -22.52 0.02 -25.01
N TYR A 231 -23.58 -0.40 -25.71
CA TYR A 231 -24.00 0.25 -26.95
C TYR A 231 -24.49 1.67 -26.73
N LEU A 232 -25.21 1.93 -25.64
CA LEU A 232 -25.63 3.29 -25.28
C LEU A 232 -24.43 4.20 -25.03
N ILE A 233 -23.43 3.72 -24.27
CA ILE A 233 -22.19 4.46 -24.02
C ILE A 233 -21.45 4.72 -25.33
N ALA A 234 -21.27 3.69 -26.18
CA ALA A 234 -20.62 3.83 -27.47
C ALA A 234 -21.35 4.84 -28.38
N TYR A 235 -22.68 4.81 -28.40
CA TYR A 235 -23.51 5.77 -29.13
C TYR A 235 -23.27 7.21 -28.66
N ILE A 236 -23.31 7.44 -27.34
CA ILE A 236 -23.04 8.77 -26.76
C ILE A 236 -21.63 9.26 -27.13
N LEU A 237 -20.63 8.37 -27.07
CA LEU A 237 -19.25 8.70 -27.43
C LEU A 237 -19.13 9.08 -28.90
N PHE A 238 -19.68 8.29 -29.82
CA PHE A 238 -19.66 8.58 -31.26
C PHE A 238 -20.42 9.85 -31.61
N TYR A 239 -21.57 10.08 -30.97
CA TYR A 239 -22.33 11.31 -31.14
C TYR A 239 -21.52 12.53 -30.71
N ARG A 240 -20.91 12.49 -29.51
CA ARG A 240 -20.09 13.59 -28.99
C ARG A 240 -18.84 13.85 -29.82
N SER A 241 -18.22 12.81 -30.38
CA SER A 241 -17.03 12.94 -31.22
C SER A 241 -17.37 13.25 -32.69
N SER A 242 -18.65 13.43 -33.04
CA SER A 242 -19.14 13.56 -34.42
C SER A 242 -18.65 12.45 -35.36
N TYR A 243 -18.30 11.28 -34.81
CA TYR A 243 -17.75 10.17 -35.57
C TYR A 243 -18.90 9.37 -36.18
N ARG A 244 -18.88 9.20 -37.50
CA ARG A 244 -19.93 8.52 -38.25
C ARG A 244 -19.36 7.31 -39.01
N PRO A 245 -19.28 6.14 -38.36
CA PRO A 245 -18.74 4.94 -39.01
C PRO A 245 -19.66 4.50 -40.14
N SER A 246 -19.20 4.63 -41.38
CA SER A 246 -19.98 4.33 -42.60
C SER A 246 -20.48 2.88 -42.64
N VAL A 247 -19.66 1.93 -42.16
CA VAL A 247 -19.99 0.50 -42.12
C VAL A 247 -21.18 0.22 -41.18
N LEU A 248 -21.14 0.75 -39.95
CA LEU A 248 -22.23 0.58 -38.98
C LEU A 248 -23.52 1.25 -39.47
N ILE A 249 -23.43 2.43 -40.08
CA ILE A 249 -24.57 3.10 -40.70
C ILE A 249 -25.19 2.23 -41.80
N GLY A 250 -24.37 1.56 -42.61
CA GLY A 250 -24.84 0.61 -43.63
C GLY A 250 -25.59 -0.57 -43.03
N ILE A 251 -25.07 -1.15 -41.94
CA ILE A 251 -25.71 -2.26 -41.21
C ILE A 251 -27.07 -1.82 -40.63
N PHE A 252 -27.11 -0.66 -39.96
CA PHE A 252 -28.33 -0.15 -39.30
C PHE A 252 -29.41 0.37 -40.27
N LYS A 253 -29.08 0.57 -41.54
CA LYS A 253 -30.07 0.93 -42.58
C LYS A 253 -30.86 -0.27 -43.10
N ASN A 254 -30.41 -1.49 -42.83
CA ASN A 254 -31.07 -2.71 -43.27
C ASN A 254 -31.51 -3.53 -42.05
N ASN A 255 -32.81 -3.76 -41.91
CA ASN A 255 -33.40 -4.45 -40.75
C ASN A 255 -32.85 -5.87 -40.57
N PHE A 256 -32.61 -6.60 -41.66
CA PHE A 256 -32.06 -7.95 -41.60
C PHE A 256 -30.60 -7.94 -41.13
N LEU A 257 -29.77 -7.06 -41.70
CA LEU A 257 -28.37 -6.92 -41.27
C LEU A 257 -28.26 -6.43 -39.83
N THR A 258 -29.16 -5.55 -39.41
CA THR A 258 -29.26 -5.08 -38.02
C THR A 258 -29.56 -6.25 -37.08
N LEU A 259 -30.56 -7.08 -37.40
CA LEU A 259 -30.93 -8.23 -36.60
C LEU A 259 -29.77 -9.25 -36.52
N ALA A 260 -29.15 -9.57 -37.66
CA ALA A 260 -28.00 -10.46 -37.72
C ALA A 260 -26.81 -9.95 -36.90
N TYR A 261 -26.53 -8.65 -36.99
CA TYR A 261 -25.49 -7.99 -36.20
C TYR A 261 -25.77 -8.06 -34.69
N VAL A 262 -27.01 -7.76 -34.28
CA VAL A 262 -27.39 -7.80 -32.85
C VAL A 262 -27.28 -9.21 -32.31
N ILE A 263 -27.83 -10.22 -33.00
CA ILE A 263 -27.74 -11.62 -32.55
C ILE A 263 -26.29 -12.08 -32.48
N PHE A 264 -25.49 -11.82 -33.52
CA PHE A 264 -24.09 -12.24 -33.56
C PHE A 264 -23.25 -11.56 -32.48
N SER A 265 -23.35 -10.25 -32.33
CA SER A 265 -22.58 -9.51 -31.33
C SER A 265 -23.04 -9.79 -29.89
N LEU A 266 -24.34 -10.04 -29.68
CA LEU A 266 -24.86 -10.49 -28.38
C LEU A 266 -24.38 -11.91 -28.06
N GLY A 267 -24.34 -12.80 -29.05
CA GLY A 267 -23.78 -14.15 -28.89
C GLY A 267 -22.28 -14.13 -28.57
N LEU A 268 -21.52 -13.25 -29.22
CA LEU A 268 -20.12 -13.01 -28.87
C LEU A 268 -19.98 -12.49 -27.44
N ALA A 269 -20.80 -11.52 -27.02
CA ALA A 269 -20.79 -11.05 -25.63
C ALA A 269 -21.15 -12.17 -24.65
N ASN A 270 -22.17 -12.97 -24.93
CA ASN A 270 -22.60 -14.09 -24.09
C ASN A 270 -21.55 -15.20 -23.95
N THR A 271 -20.64 -15.34 -24.92
CA THR A 271 -19.62 -16.41 -24.93
C THR A 271 -18.23 -15.92 -24.50
N ILE A 272 -17.81 -14.75 -24.98
CA ILE A 272 -16.45 -14.21 -24.78
C ILE A 272 -16.33 -13.51 -23.42
N LEU A 273 -17.32 -12.71 -23.02
CA LEU A 273 -17.24 -11.95 -21.77
C LEU A 273 -17.11 -12.88 -20.54
N PRO A 274 -17.93 -13.95 -20.40
CA PRO A 274 -17.78 -14.89 -19.30
C PRO A 274 -16.46 -15.68 -19.34
N SER A 275 -15.88 -15.95 -20.52
CA SER A 275 -14.62 -16.68 -20.63
C SER A 275 -13.41 -15.82 -20.26
N LEU A 276 -13.42 -14.53 -20.60
CA LEU A 276 -12.39 -13.56 -20.21
C LEU A 276 -12.45 -13.19 -18.73
N LEU A 277 -13.65 -13.16 -18.15
CA LEU A 277 -13.90 -12.72 -16.77
C LEU A 277 -14.20 -13.87 -15.82
N LYS A 278 -13.91 -15.12 -16.24
CA LYS A 278 -13.99 -16.29 -15.37
C LYS A 278 -13.27 -15.97 -14.07
N PRO A 279 -13.92 -16.14 -12.90
CA PRO A 279 -13.33 -15.83 -11.62
C PRO A 279 -12.20 -16.83 -11.37
N THR A 280 -11.00 -16.49 -11.80
CA THR A 280 -9.81 -17.10 -11.26
C THR A 280 -9.77 -16.61 -9.82
N LYS A 281 -10.21 -17.46 -8.88
CA LYS A 281 -9.95 -17.29 -7.44
C LYS A 281 -8.49 -16.84 -7.22
N THR A 282 -7.60 -17.30 -8.09
CA THR A 282 -6.21 -16.90 -8.27
C THR A 282 -5.97 -15.40 -8.49
N ILE A 283 -6.70 -14.68 -9.35
CA ILE A 283 -6.44 -13.24 -9.60
C ILE A 283 -6.82 -12.40 -8.38
N ASN A 284 -7.99 -12.65 -7.79
CA ASN A 284 -8.41 -11.96 -6.57
C ASN A 284 -7.44 -12.27 -5.41
N GLN A 285 -7.00 -13.53 -5.25
CA GLN A 285 -6.00 -13.90 -4.24
C GLN A 285 -4.60 -13.36 -4.52
N GLN A 286 -4.16 -13.33 -5.78
CA GLN A 286 -2.83 -12.80 -6.16
C GLN A 286 -2.78 -11.28 -6.02
N LEU A 287 -3.83 -10.57 -6.41
CA LEU A 287 -3.94 -9.13 -6.19
C LEU A 287 -4.04 -8.81 -4.70
N LEU A 288 -4.80 -9.59 -3.91
CA LEU A 288 -4.81 -9.44 -2.45
C LEU A 288 -3.42 -9.66 -1.85
N LYS A 289 -2.69 -10.70 -2.31
CA LYS A 289 -1.31 -10.97 -1.89
C LYS A 289 -0.35 -9.85 -2.30
N ILE A 290 -0.48 -9.27 -3.50
CA ILE A 290 0.36 -8.15 -3.96
C ILE A 290 0.07 -6.90 -3.13
N LEU A 291 -1.21 -6.64 -2.81
CA LEU A 291 -1.62 -5.54 -1.95
C LEU A 291 -1.14 -5.79 -0.50
N GLN A 292 -1.34 -6.96 0.08
CA GLN A 292 -0.81 -7.31 1.40
C GLN A 292 0.72 -7.25 1.45
N HIS A 293 1.43 -7.70 0.41
CA HIS A 293 2.88 -7.68 0.41
C HIS A 293 3.46 -6.27 0.25
N ARG A 294 2.85 -5.43 -0.61
CA ARG A 294 3.29 -4.03 -0.79
C ARG A 294 2.83 -3.11 0.33
N TYR A 295 1.59 -3.23 0.83
CA TYR A 295 1.03 -2.36 1.87
C TYR A 295 1.31 -2.89 3.29
N GLY A 296 1.41 -4.20 3.50
CA GLY A 296 1.80 -4.80 4.79
C GLY A 296 3.23 -4.44 5.19
N ARG A 297 4.14 -4.21 4.23
CA ARG A 297 5.48 -3.67 4.52
C ARG A 297 5.47 -2.23 5.07
N TYR A 298 4.42 -1.45 4.80
CA TYR A 298 4.28 -0.07 5.30
C TYR A 298 3.31 0.06 6.47
N ALA A 299 2.39 -0.89 6.68
CA ALA A 299 1.33 -0.79 7.68
C ALA A 299 1.41 -1.84 8.81
N PHE A 300 2.05 -3.00 8.58
CA PHE A 300 2.02 -4.11 9.52
C PHE A 300 3.35 -4.85 9.52
N LYS A 301 4.35 -4.26 10.16
CA LYS A 301 5.36 -5.06 10.85
C LYS A 301 5.03 -5.02 12.34
N GLN A 302 4.03 -5.82 12.74
CA GLN A 302 4.09 -6.40 14.08
C GLN A 302 5.38 -7.21 14.12
N ILE A 303 6.39 -6.67 14.77
CA ILE A 303 7.57 -7.44 15.11
C ILE A 303 7.24 -8.07 16.45
N LYS A 304 6.92 -9.36 16.43
CA LYS A 304 7.10 -10.20 17.62
C LYS A 304 8.59 -10.17 17.95
N ILE A 305 8.89 -9.75 19.17
CA ILE A 305 10.13 -10.08 19.87
C ILE A 305 9.89 -11.45 20.50
#